data_AF-G2R2R3-F1
#
_entry.id   AF-G2R2R3-F1
#
_cell.length_a   1.000
_cell.length_b   1.000
_cell.length_c   1.000
_cell.angle_alpha   90.00
_cell.angle_beta   90.00
_cell.angle_gamma   90.00
#
_symmetry.space_group_name_H-M   'P 1'
#
loop_
_entity.id
_entity.type
_entity.pdbx_description
1 polymer ?
#
loop_
_entity_poly.entity_id
_entity_poly.type
_entity_poly.pdbx_seq_one_letter_code
_entity_poly.pdbx_strand_id
1 'polypeptide(L)'
;MRRANQPAKAYRALEEPQSTPGHEYTILKISEPIYSAVSSSHEKDNNNNRNNNDKNKNNGTAENAASRTSDVSTASLDAPTPASLEADLAHYKELFAKLRFSYVEQVTKEKFIRAIIGDPPLIVSPQENAELEASNAAAKAALKALKAEVAAMVADLESRGRDLARRYEEVRAGAALAAELPGKIAALEEKVAALRAAQQLQLRLGGAEDARPEMNLPLGKTLALVEERRRELARVERQLEVLGGQVPRKRKEVERLRAEVAALENRKANSAAAAREAKRRRENAQGGVEDELEARGRWYRASGMALRQILDLQE
;
A
#
# COMPACT_ATOMS: atom_id res chain seq x y z
N MET A 1 30.38 56.86 36.96
CA MET A 1 29.90 55.46 36.89
C MET A 1 28.64 55.28 37.76
N ARG A 2 27.46 55.56 37.22
CA ARG A 2 26.17 55.22 37.85
C ARG A 2 25.16 54.99 36.73
N ARG A 3 24.44 53.86 36.82
CA ARG A 3 23.23 53.43 36.08
C ARG A 3 23.43 52.11 35.34
N ALA A 4 23.23 51.01 36.05
CA ALA A 4 22.88 49.71 35.47
C ALA A 4 22.34 48.80 36.59
N ASN A 5 21.10 49.03 37.05
CA ASN A 5 20.36 48.02 37.83
C ASN A 5 18.86 48.37 38.01
N GLN A 6 18.17 48.62 36.90
CA GLN A 6 16.70 48.81 36.88
C GLN A 6 15.86 47.68 36.27
N PRO A 7 16.37 46.60 35.63
CA PRO A 7 15.47 45.54 35.16
C PRO A 7 15.06 44.55 36.27
N ALA A 8 15.88 44.32 37.30
CA ALA A 8 15.61 43.30 38.32
C ALA A 8 14.47 43.65 39.31
N LYS A 9 14.16 44.94 39.49
CA LYS A 9 13.02 45.37 40.32
C LYS A 9 11.67 45.29 39.58
N ALA A 10 11.68 45.27 38.25
CA ALA A 10 10.46 45.17 37.46
C ALA A 10 9.91 43.72 37.43
N TYR A 11 10.79 42.72 37.44
CA TYR A 11 10.38 41.31 37.46
C TYR A 11 9.82 40.86 38.82
N ARG A 12 10.32 41.42 39.93
CA ARG A 12 9.82 41.08 41.28
C ARG A 12 8.42 41.61 41.57
N ALA A 13 7.93 42.58 40.80
CA ALA A 13 6.58 43.12 40.94
C ALA A 13 5.52 42.33 40.13
N LEU A 14 5.95 41.33 39.34
CA LEU A 14 5.07 40.48 38.53
C LEU A 14 4.92 39.05 39.10
N GLU A 15 5.59 38.74 40.22
CA GLU A 15 5.63 37.40 40.84
C GLU A 15 4.83 37.27 42.15
N GLU A 16 4.17 38.34 42.61
CA GLU A 16 3.21 38.25 43.72
C GLU A 16 1.78 38.13 43.18
N PRO A 17 1.17 36.93 43.16
CA PRO A 17 -0.27 36.83 43.00
C PRO A 17 -0.93 37.39 44.26
N GLN A 18 -1.49 38.60 44.15
CA GLN A 18 -2.51 39.09 45.08
C GLN A 18 -3.72 38.15 44.99
N SER A 19 -3.69 37.10 45.80
CA SER A 19 -4.81 36.22 46.08
C SER A 19 -5.87 37.01 46.86
N THR A 20 -6.82 37.59 46.14
CA THR A 20 -8.10 38.01 46.72
C THR A 20 -9.02 36.79 46.78
N PRO A 21 -9.55 36.41 47.96
CA PRO A 21 -10.40 35.23 48.08
C PRO A 21 -11.80 35.59 47.55
N GLY A 22 -12.05 35.29 46.29
CA GLY A 22 -13.38 35.46 45.69
C GLY A 22 -13.32 35.63 44.18
N HIS A 23 -13.62 34.54 43.48
CA HIS A 23 -13.89 34.47 42.04
C HIS A 23 -12.68 34.34 41.11
N GLU A 24 -12.02 33.18 41.19
CA GLU A 24 -11.31 32.61 40.05
C GLU A 24 -12.32 32.23 38.95
N TYR A 25 -12.40 33.04 37.89
CA TYR A 25 -13.08 32.68 36.65
C TYR A 25 -12.15 31.80 35.81
N THR A 26 -12.01 30.55 36.23
CA THR A 26 -11.30 29.52 35.46
C THR A 26 -12.17 29.14 34.25
N ILE A 27 -11.64 29.32 33.03
CA ILE A 27 -12.25 28.99 31.73
C ILE A 27 -12.78 27.53 31.66
N LEU A 28 -12.32 26.66 32.55
CA LEU A 28 -12.75 25.27 32.71
C LEU A 28 -14.16 25.10 33.30
N LYS A 29 -14.81 26.14 33.83
CA LYS A 29 -16.19 26.04 34.38
C LYS A 29 -17.31 26.26 33.35
N ILE A 30 -16.98 26.57 32.09
CA ILE A 30 -17.99 26.79 31.04
C ILE A 30 -18.42 25.45 30.39
N SER A 31 -17.73 24.34 30.67
CA SER A 31 -18.07 23.01 30.16
C SER A 31 -18.99 22.19 31.07
N GLU A 32 -19.43 22.72 32.21
CA GLU A 32 -20.45 22.08 33.03
C GLU A 32 -21.85 22.54 32.57
N PRO A 33 -22.78 21.61 32.26
CA PRO A 33 -24.15 21.97 31.97
C PRO A 33 -24.76 22.73 33.16
N ILE A 34 -25.39 23.88 32.89
CA ILE A 34 -25.99 24.82 33.87
C ILE A 34 -27.08 24.18 34.77
N TYR A 35 -27.37 22.88 34.62
CA TYR A 35 -28.42 22.17 35.34
C TYR A 35 -28.24 22.08 36.87
N SER A 36 -27.03 22.24 37.42
CA SER A 36 -26.81 22.07 38.87
C SER A 36 -27.22 23.26 39.74
N ALA A 37 -27.45 24.45 39.15
CA ALA A 37 -27.78 25.67 39.92
C ALA A 37 -29.28 25.91 40.14
N VAL A 38 -30.15 25.23 39.39
CA VAL A 38 -31.62 25.44 39.47
C VAL A 38 -32.30 24.52 40.48
N SER A 39 -31.68 23.40 40.87
CA SER A 39 -32.31 22.41 41.76
C SER A 39 -32.15 22.69 43.26
N SER A 40 -31.42 23.74 43.68
CA SER A 40 -31.12 23.99 45.10
C SER A 40 -31.86 25.17 45.74
N SER A 41 -32.90 25.72 45.11
CA SER A 41 -33.62 26.90 45.64
C SER A 41 -35.15 26.81 45.65
N HIS A 42 -35.71 25.60 45.57
CA HIS A 42 -37.16 25.40 45.66
C HIS A 42 -37.58 24.21 46.53
N GLU A 43 -37.08 24.16 47.76
CA GLU A 43 -37.52 23.17 48.75
C GLU A 43 -37.37 23.73 50.17
N LYS A 44 -38.36 24.54 50.57
CA LYS A 44 -38.85 24.79 51.94
C LYS A 44 -39.68 26.06 51.92
N ASP A 45 -40.99 25.87 51.78
CA ASP A 45 -42.03 26.65 52.47
C ASP A 45 -43.38 26.17 51.92
N ASN A 46 -43.94 25.13 52.54
CA ASN A 46 -45.37 24.89 52.44
C ASN A 46 -45.84 24.03 53.61
N ASN A 47 -46.40 24.68 54.62
CA ASN A 47 -47.30 24.03 55.55
C ASN A 47 -48.50 24.94 55.85
N ASN A 48 -49.68 24.31 55.87
CA ASN A 48 -51.01 24.79 56.26
C ASN A 48 -51.71 25.81 55.34
N ASN A 49 -52.74 25.36 54.61
CA ASN A 49 -54.11 25.40 55.15
C ASN A 49 -55.08 24.59 54.28
N ARG A 50 -55.73 23.59 54.88
CA ARG A 50 -56.91 22.89 54.33
C ARG A 50 -58.14 23.51 54.96
N ASN A 51 -59.05 24.09 54.16
CA ASN A 51 -60.47 23.74 54.21
C ASN A 51 -61.35 24.53 53.24
N ASN A 52 -62.28 23.76 52.66
CA ASN A 52 -63.66 24.05 52.28
C ASN A 52 -64.00 24.70 50.93
N ASN A 53 -64.74 23.89 50.15
CA ASN A 53 -65.95 24.16 49.35
C ASN A 53 -65.99 25.44 48.50
N ASP A 54 -66.21 25.30 47.20
CA ASP A 54 -67.59 25.15 46.73
C ASP A 54 -67.71 24.66 45.28
N LYS A 55 -68.84 24.03 45.00
CA LYS A 55 -69.27 23.52 43.70
C LYS A 55 -69.54 24.66 42.73
N ASN A 56 -69.06 24.57 41.49
CA ASN A 56 -69.90 24.93 40.35
C ASN A 56 -69.49 24.19 39.05
N LYS A 57 -70.44 23.41 38.52
CA LYS A 57 -70.42 22.88 37.15
C LYS A 57 -70.97 23.97 36.24
N ASN A 58 -70.33 24.23 35.10
CA ASN A 58 -71.05 24.47 33.84
C ASN A 58 -70.13 24.33 32.62
N ASN A 59 -70.76 23.83 31.55
CA ASN A 59 -70.24 23.36 30.28
C ASN A 59 -69.57 24.43 29.40
N GLY A 60 -68.53 23.99 28.68
CA GLY A 60 -68.50 24.06 27.22
C GLY A 60 -68.09 25.37 26.55
N THR A 61 -66.83 25.44 26.12
CA THR A 61 -66.42 25.62 24.71
C THR A 61 -64.91 25.50 24.62
N ALA A 62 -64.46 24.48 23.91
CA ALA A 62 -63.10 24.36 23.42
C ALA A 62 -62.87 25.43 22.35
N GLU A 63 -61.76 26.16 22.46
CA GLU A 63 -60.86 26.61 21.38
C GLU A 63 -59.98 27.77 21.87
N ASN A 64 -58.69 27.70 21.56
CA ASN A 64 -57.63 28.69 21.79
C ASN A 64 -57.04 28.82 23.20
N ALA A 65 -56.62 27.68 23.78
CA ALA A 65 -55.38 27.68 24.54
C ALA A 65 -54.22 27.56 23.54
N ALA A 66 -53.65 28.69 23.15
CA ALA A 66 -52.38 28.71 22.43
C ALA A 66 -51.35 27.92 23.25
N SER A 67 -51.02 26.74 22.75
CA SER A 67 -49.96 25.87 23.23
C SER A 67 -48.72 26.71 23.52
N ARG A 68 -48.39 26.85 24.80
CA ARG A 68 -47.08 27.30 25.25
C ARG A 68 -46.12 26.18 24.89
N THR A 69 -45.54 26.22 23.70
CA THR A 69 -44.53 25.25 23.25
C THR A 69 -43.22 25.55 23.97
N SER A 70 -43.13 25.18 25.24
CA SER A 70 -41.89 25.13 26.02
C SER A 70 -41.27 23.73 25.92
N ASP A 71 -41.06 23.25 24.69
CA ASP A 71 -40.42 21.96 24.42
C ASP A 71 -39.32 22.14 23.37
N VAL A 72 -38.29 22.91 23.74
CA VAL A 72 -37.12 23.23 22.89
C VAL A 72 -35.84 22.58 23.46
N SER A 73 -35.92 21.82 24.54
CA SER A 73 -34.74 21.33 25.27
C SER A 73 -34.28 19.91 24.90
N THR A 74 -34.80 19.29 23.85
CA THR A 74 -34.51 17.88 23.52
C THR A 74 -33.78 17.63 22.20
N ALA A 75 -33.41 18.66 21.44
CA ALA A 75 -32.66 18.48 20.19
C ALA A 75 -31.12 18.42 20.36
N SER A 76 -30.60 18.55 21.58
CA SER A 76 -29.16 18.63 21.88
C SER A 76 -28.60 17.35 22.52
N LEU A 77 -29.09 16.17 22.13
CA LEU A 77 -28.60 14.87 22.63
C LEU A 77 -27.65 14.14 21.67
N ASP A 78 -27.38 14.70 20.48
CA ASP A 78 -26.36 14.15 19.59
C ASP A 78 -25.02 14.85 19.85
N ALA A 79 -23.93 14.05 19.89
CA ALA A 79 -22.58 14.54 20.19
C ALA A 79 -22.27 15.82 19.38
N PRO A 80 -21.63 16.85 19.99
CA PRO A 80 -21.43 18.14 19.35
C PRO A 80 -20.57 17.95 18.11
N THR A 81 -21.22 17.85 16.96
CA THR A 81 -20.54 17.91 15.67
C THR A 81 -20.25 19.38 15.41
N PRO A 82 -19.14 19.73 14.76
CA PRO A 82 -18.79 21.13 14.49
C PRO A 82 -19.93 21.89 13.77
N ALA A 83 -20.73 21.20 12.96
CA ALA A 83 -21.92 21.75 12.32
C ALA A 83 -23.08 22.05 13.29
N SER A 84 -23.27 21.28 14.37
CA SER A 84 -24.32 21.56 15.36
C SER A 84 -23.98 22.77 16.24
N LEU A 85 -22.70 22.93 16.58
CA LEU A 85 -22.19 24.08 17.33
C LEU A 85 -22.40 25.42 16.59
N GLU A 86 -22.20 25.44 15.27
CA GLU A 86 -22.46 26.63 14.46
C GLU A 86 -23.95 27.00 14.43
N ALA A 87 -24.83 26.00 14.33
CA ALA A 87 -26.28 26.19 14.37
C ALA A 87 -26.75 26.74 15.73
N ASP A 88 -26.24 26.19 16.83
CA ASP A 88 -26.55 26.66 18.18
C ASP A 88 -26.06 28.10 18.40
N LEU A 89 -24.85 28.43 17.95
CA LEU A 89 -24.32 29.80 18.04
C LEU A 89 -25.16 30.79 17.23
N ALA A 90 -25.67 30.40 16.06
CA ALA A 90 -26.58 31.23 15.28
C ALA A 90 -27.91 31.45 16.02
N HIS A 91 -28.48 30.38 16.59
CA HIS A 91 -29.72 30.45 17.36
C HIS A 91 -29.60 31.36 18.59
N TYR A 92 -28.55 31.20 19.40
CA TYR A 92 -28.33 32.05 20.58
C TYR A 92 -28.10 33.51 20.22
N LYS A 93 -27.37 33.80 19.12
CA LYS A 93 -27.22 35.17 18.63
C LYS A 93 -28.57 35.82 18.32
N GLU A 94 -29.49 35.09 17.69
CA GLU A 94 -30.82 35.60 17.38
C GLU A 94 -31.67 35.80 18.65
N LEU A 95 -31.65 34.83 19.57
CA LEU A 95 -32.37 34.92 20.85
C LEU A 95 -31.91 36.12 21.68
N PHE A 96 -30.59 36.29 21.86
CA PHE A 96 -30.04 37.41 22.61
C PHE A 96 -30.27 38.74 21.91
N ALA A 97 -30.29 38.79 20.58
CA ALA A 97 -30.66 40.00 19.85
C ALA A 97 -32.12 40.41 20.12
N LYS A 98 -33.05 39.45 20.11
CA LYS A 98 -34.47 39.68 20.46
C LYS A 98 -34.64 40.12 21.91
N LEU A 99 -33.96 39.46 22.84
CA LEU A 99 -34.02 39.78 24.26
C LEU A 99 -33.45 41.18 24.55
N ARG A 100 -32.32 41.52 23.94
CA ARG A 100 -31.70 42.85 24.05
C ARG A 100 -32.64 43.93 23.50
N PHE A 101 -33.30 43.69 22.37
CA PHE A 101 -34.27 44.64 21.81
C PHE A 101 -35.44 44.87 22.77
N SER A 102 -36.08 43.78 23.24
CA SER A 102 -37.20 43.86 24.19
C SER A 102 -36.83 44.57 25.49
N TYR A 103 -35.64 44.31 26.03
CA TYR A 103 -35.17 44.93 27.26
C TYR A 103 -34.93 46.43 27.09
N VAL A 104 -34.22 46.84 26.03
CA VAL A 104 -33.96 48.26 25.76
C VAL A 104 -35.26 49.00 25.51
N GLU A 105 -36.20 48.41 24.78
CA GLU A 105 -37.54 48.97 24.56
C GLU A 105 -38.31 49.13 25.88
N GLN A 106 -38.31 48.13 26.75
CA GLN A 106 -39.02 48.20 28.03
C GLN A 106 -38.41 49.25 28.96
N VAL A 107 -37.08 49.28 29.11
CA VAL A 107 -36.39 50.25 29.96
C VAL A 107 -36.58 51.67 29.44
N THR A 108 -36.57 51.86 28.11
CA THR A 108 -36.82 53.19 27.53
C THR A 108 -38.27 53.63 27.71
N LYS A 109 -39.24 52.74 27.54
CA LYS A 109 -40.66 53.01 27.85
C LYS A 109 -40.84 53.42 29.32
N GLU A 110 -40.26 52.67 30.25
CA GLU A 110 -40.36 52.99 31.68
C GLU A 110 -39.68 54.32 32.02
N LYS A 111 -38.46 54.55 31.51
CA LYS A 111 -37.72 55.79 31.74
C LYS A 111 -38.46 57.00 31.17
N PHE A 112 -39.12 56.87 30.02
CA PHE A 112 -39.95 57.91 29.43
C PHE A 112 -41.17 58.24 30.32
N ILE A 113 -41.87 57.22 30.79
CA ILE A 113 -43.02 57.39 31.70
C ILE A 113 -42.58 58.08 33.00
N ARG A 114 -41.46 57.63 33.60
CA ARG A 114 -40.89 58.30 34.80
C ARG A 114 -40.46 59.74 34.53
N ALA A 115 -39.93 60.05 33.35
CA ALA A 115 -39.51 61.41 33.01
C ALA A 115 -40.70 62.38 32.87
N ILE A 116 -41.86 61.88 32.44
CA ILE A 116 -43.10 62.68 32.31
C ILE A 116 -43.81 62.82 33.66
N ILE A 117 -43.83 61.76 34.47
CA ILE A 117 -44.59 61.70 35.73
C ILE A 117 -43.74 62.18 36.93
N GLY A 118 -42.41 62.16 36.81
CA GLY A 118 -41.49 62.59 37.86
C GLY A 118 -41.53 64.10 38.10
N ASP A 119 -41.42 64.49 39.36
CA ASP A 119 -41.42 65.89 39.80
C ASP A 119 -40.01 66.26 40.32
N PRO A 120 -39.22 67.14 39.65
CA PRO A 120 -39.58 67.94 38.47
C PRO A 120 -39.48 67.19 37.13
N PRO A 121 -40.30 67.55 36.13
CA PRO A 121 -40.32 66.88 34.83
C PRO A 121 -39.00 67.10 34.08
N LEU A 122 -38.45 66.02 33.53
CA LEU A 122 -37.15 66.03 32.88
C LEU A 122 -37.32 66.50 31.42
N ILE A 123 -37.13 67.80 31.17
CA ILE A 123 -37.20 68.40 29.84
C ILE A 123 -35.82 68.30 29.20
N VAL A 124 -35.65 67.34 28.28
CA VAL A 124 -34.42 67.21 27.51
C VAL A 124 -34.31 68.37 26.53
N SER A 125 -33.22 69.14 26.60
CA SER A 125 -33.02 70.25 25.66
C SER A 125 -32.57 69.75 24.28
N PRO A 126 -32.90 70.46 23.18
CA PRO A 126 -32.38 70.12 21.86
C PRO A 126 -30.84 70.10 21.80
N GLN A 127 -30.20 70.88 22.67
CA GLN A 127 -28.76 71.02 22.76
C GLN A 127 -28.11 69.79 23.43
N GLU A 128 -28.71 69.28 24.50
CA GLU A 128 -28.31 68.01 25.13
C GLU A 128 -28.45 66.82 24.17
N ASN A 129 -29.52 66.80 23.36
CA ASN A 129 -29.68 65.78 22.32
C ASN A 129 -28.57 65.87 21.27
N ALA A 130 -28.23 67.07 20.79
CA ALA A 130 -27.15 67.25 19.82
C ALA A 130 -25.78 66.81 20.38
N GLU A 131 -25.50 67.11 21.66
CA GLU A 131 -24.27 66.67 22.33
C GLU A 131 -24.22 65.14 22.53
N LEU A 132 -25.35 64.52 22.91
CA LEU A 132 -25.48 63.06 23.03
C LEU A 132 -25.37 62.36 21.67
N GLU A 133 -25.91 62.94 20.60
CA GLU A 133 -25.77 62.43 19.24
C GLU A 133 -24.31 62.48 18.78
N ALA A 134 -23.61 63.59 19.02
CA ALA A 134 -22.19 63.73 18.71
C ALA A 134 -21.32 62.72 19.48
N SER A 135 -21.57 62.57 20.79
CA SER A 135 -20.88 61.59 21.64
C SER A 135 -21.15 60.15 21.20
N ASN A 136 -22.41 59.81 20.90
CA ASN A 136 -22.77 58.49 20.38
C ASN A 136 -22.16 58.22 19.00
N ALA A 137 -22.08 59.22 18.13
CA ALA A 137 -21.43 59.08 16.82
C ALA A 137 -19.93 58.78 16.97
N ALA A 138 -19.24 59.51 17.87
CA ALA A 138 -17.84 59.26 18.18
C ALA A 138 -17.62 57.86 18.78
N ALA A 139 -18.44 57.46 19.76
CA ALA A 139 -18.38 56.13 20.37
C ALA A 139 -18.68 55.01 19.35
N LYS A 140 -19.65 55.21 18.45
CA LYS A 140 -19.95 54.26 17.36
C LYS A 140 -18.79 54.13 16.39
N ALA A 141 -18.13 55.24 16.02
CA ALA A 141 -16.97 55.21 15.14
C ALA A 141 -15.81 54.44 15.78
N ALA A 142 -15.50 54.71 17.06
CA ALA A 142 -14.48 53.98 17.82
C ALA A 142 -14.80 52.48 17.93
N LEU A 143 -16.05 52.13 18.26
CA LEU A 143 -16.50 50.73 18.32
C LEU A 143 -16.35 50.03 16.96
N LYS A 144 -16.67 50.72 15.86
CA LYS A 144 -16.55 50.15 14.51
C LYS A 144 -15.09 49.90 14.13
N ALA A 145 -14.19 50.83 14.48
CA ALA A 145 -12.76 50.67 14.27
C ALA A 145 -12.22 49.47 15.06
N LEU A 146 -12.55 49.38 16.35
CA LEU A 146 -12.11 48.27 17.21
C LEU A 146 -12.67 46.92 16.72
N LYS A 147 -13.92 46.87 16.28
CA LYS A 147 -14.51 45.65 15.69
C LYS A 147 -13.77 45.20 14.43
N ALA A 148 -13.37 46.14 13.57
CA ALA A 148 -12.60 45.82 12.37
C ALA A 148 -11.20 45.30 12.73
N GLU A 149 -10.56 45.90 13.72
CA GLU A 149 -9.26 45.46 14.23
C GLU A 149 -9.33 44.05 14.83
N VAL A 150 -10.32 43.78 15.68
CA VAL A 150 -10.54 42.45 16.26
C VAL A 150 -10.85 41.42 15.17
N ALA A 151 -11.68 41.76 14.18
CA ALA A 151 -11.95 40.86 13.07
C ALA A 151 -10.68 40.53 12.27
N ALA A 152 -9.80 41.51 12.05
CA ALA A 152 -8.52 41.30 11.39
C ALA A 152 -7.58 40.42 12.23
N MET A 153 -7.51 40.64 13.55
CA MET A 153 -6.73 39.81 14.46
C MET A 153 -7.22 38.37 14.51
N VAL A 154 -8.53 38.14 14.53
CA VAL A 154 -9.11 36.79 14.48
C VAL A 154 -8.74 36.08 13.17
N ALA A 155 -8.85 36.77 12.03
CA ALA A 155 -8.47 36.20 10.73
C ALA A 155 -6.97 35.84 10.66
N ASP A 156 -6.09 36.69 11.20
CA ASP A 156 -4.65 36.40 11.28
C ASP A 156 -4.37 35.21 12.21
N LEU A 157 -5.03 35.15 13.38
CA LEU A 157 -4.90 34.03 14.31
C LEU A 157 -5.37 32.71 13.70
N GLU A 158 -6.49 32.71 12.98
CA GLU A 158 -6.97 31.53 12.27
C GLU A 158 -5.99 31.07 11.18
N SER A 159 -5.44 32.01 10.42
CA SER A 159 -4.43 31.70 9.39
C SER A 159 -3.19 31.06 10.02
N ARG A 160 -2.65 31.69 11.07
CA ARG A 160 -1.49 31.19 11.81
C ARG A 160 -1.77 29.85 12.49
N GLY A 161 -2.98 29.66 13.00
CA GLY A 161 -3.42 28.39 13.59
C GLY A 161 -3.40 27.26 12.57
N ARG A 162 -3.92 27.50 11.36
CA ARG A 162 -3.86 26.53 10.25
C ARG A 162 -2.43 26.23 9.81
N ASP A 163 -1.60 27.25 9.68
CA ASP A 163 -0.18 27.08 9.30
C ASP A 163 0.60 26.31 10.36
N LEU A 164 0.36 26.61 11.65
CA LEU A 164 0.99 25.91 12.76
C LEU A 164 0.57 24.44 12.80
N ALA A 165 -0.73 24.15 12.64
CA ALA A 165 -1.23 22.78 12.60
C ALA A 165 -0.56 21.98 11.47
N ARG A 166 -0.45 22.56 10.27
CA ARG A 166 0.25 21.93 9.14
C ARG A 166 1.71 21.64 9.46
N ARG A 167 2.45 22.63 9.97
CA ARG A 167 3.87 22.47 10.34
C ARG A 167 4.06 21.42 11.44
N TYR A 168 3.14 21.37 12.39
CA TYR A 168 3.16 20.38 13.45
C TYR A 168 3.02 18.96 12.90
N GLU A 169 2.09 18.73 11.98
CA GLU A 169 1.94 17.41 11.33
C GLU A 169 3.18 17.03 10.50
N GLU A 170 3.77 17.98 9.77
CA GLU A 170 5.02 17.74 9.02
C GLU A 170 6.17 17.34 9.95
N VAL A 171 6.35 18.06 11.07
CA VAL A 171 7.37 17.74 12.08
C VAL A 171 7.08 16.40 12.75
N ARG A 172 5.83 16.10 13.06
CA ARG A 172 5.42 14.83 13.66
C ARG A 172 5.72 13.64 12.76
N ALA A 173 5.39 13.76 11.46
CA ALA A 173 5.72 12.75 10.46
C ALA A 173 7.24 12.58 10.32
N GLY A 174 7.99 13.67 10.28
CA GLY A 174 9.46 13.65 10.25
C GLY A 174 10.07 12.99 11.50
N ALA A 175 9.53 13.28 12.68
CA ALA A 175 9.96 12.68 13.94
C ALA A 175 9.70 11.17 14.00
N ALA A 176 8.54 10.71 13.51
CA ALA A 176 8.23 9.29 13.41
C ALA A 176 9.23 8.57 12.47
N LEU A 177 9.51 9.15 11.30
CA LEU A 177 10.49 8.60 10.37
C LEU A 177 11.91 8.59 10.97
N ALA A 178 12.31 9.66 11.66
CA ALA A 178 13.59 9.74 12.36
C ALA A 178 13.72 8.70 13.48
N ALA A 179 12.63 8.33 14.15
CA ALA A 179 12.61 7.27 15.15
C ALA A 179 12.75 5.87 14.54
N GLU A 180 12.20 5.63 13.34
CA GLU A 180 12.30 4.33 12.65
C GLU A 180 13.65 4.08 11.97
N LEU A 181 14.29 5.14 11.47
CA LEU A 181 15.52 5.04 10.67
C LEU A 181 16.66 4.29 11.39
N PRO A 182 16.98 4.55 12.68
CA PRO A 182 18.03 3.82 13.39
C PRO A 182 17.81 2.32 13.42
N GLY A 183 16.57 1.86 13.62
CA GLY A 183 16.24 0.43 13.59
C GLY A 183 16.44 -0.20 12.20
N LYS A 184 16.05 0.52 11.13
CA LYS A 184 16.29 0.09 9.75
C LYS A 184 17.78 0.04 9.41
N ILE A 185 18.55 1.02 9.88
CA ILE A 185 20.01 1.08 9.69
C ILE A 185 20.66 -0.11 10.40
N ALA A 186 20.35 -0.34 11.67
CA ALA A 186 20.88 -1.49 12.42
C ALA A 186 20.56 -2.83 11.74
N ALA A 187 19.32 -3.01 11.26
CA ALA A 187 18.94 -4.21 10.52
C ALA A 187 19.68 -4.37 9.18
N LEU A 188 19.97 -3.28 8.48
CA LEU A 188 20.78 -3.30 7.26
C LEU A 188 22.25 -3.60 7.56
N GLU A 189 22.80 -3.02 8.63
CA GLU A 189 24.16 -3.29 9.08
C GLU A 189 24.34 -4.76 9.49
N GLU A 190 23.37 -5.34 10.20
CA GLU A 190 23.36 -6.76 10.53
C GLU A 190 23.33 -7.63 9.27
N LYS A 191 22.47 -7.31 8.30
CA LYS A 191 22.42 -8.03 7.01
C LYS A 191 23.73 -7.91 6.25
N VAL A 192 24.34 -6.73 6.21
CA VAL A 192 25.64 -6.52 5.56
C VAL A 192 26.73 -7.31 6.27
N ALA A 193 26.74 -7.33 7.60
CA ALA A 193 27.67 -8.13 8.39
C ALA A 193 27.49 -9.62 8.12
N ALA A 194 26.25 -10.12 8.08
CA ALA A 194 25.93 -11.50 7.76
C ALA A 194 26.36 -11.89 6.34
N LEU A 195 26.11 -11.04 5.34
CA LEU A 195 26.55 -11.27 3.96
C LEU A 195 28.07 -11.28 3.84
N ARG A 196 28.76 -10.36 4.53
CA ARG A 196 30.24 -10.35 4.57
C ARG A 196 30.79 -11.60 5.26
N ALA A 197 30.19 -12.04 6.36
CA ALA A 197 30.56 -13.26 7.06
C ALA A 197 30.33 -14.49 6.17
N ALA A 198 29.19 -14.57 5.48
CA ALA A 198 28.89 -15.64 4.52
C ALA A 198 29.89 -15.65 3.35
N GLN A 199 30.25 -14.47 2.82
CA GLN A 199 31.28 -14.35 1.78
C GLN A 199 32.65 -14.82 2.30
N GLN A 200 33.05 -14.41 3.51
CA GLN A 200 34.31 -14.86 4.12
C GLN A 200 34.31 -16.36 4.39
N LEU A 201 33.19 -16.92 4.85
CA LEU A 201 33.01 -18.35 5.06
C LEU A 201 33.08 -19.11 3.73
N GLN A 202 32.45 -18.60 2.66
CA GLN A 202 32.54 -19.16 1.32
C GLN A 202 33.97 -19.10 0.77
N LEU A 203 34.72 -18.04 1.05
CA LEU A 203 36.14 -17.93 0.70
C LEU A 203 37.03 -18.87 1.52
N ARG A 204 36.68 -19.16 2.78
CA ARG A 204 37.43 -20.06 3.67
C ARG A 204 37.10 -21.54 3.48
N LEU A 205 35.83 -21.89 3.31
CA LEU A 205 35.34 -23.24 3.03
C LEU A 205 35.51 -23.61 1.55
N GLY A 206 35.56 -22.61 0.66
CA GLY A 206 35.92 -22.76 -0.75
C GLY A 206 37.41 -23.04 -0.96
N GLY A 207 38.01 -23.82 -0.06
CA GLY A 207 39.31 -24.43 -0.24
C GLY A 207 39.25 -25.48 -1.34
N ALA A 208 39.87 -25.13 -2.47
CA ALA A 208 40.52 -25.99 -3.45
C ALA A 208 39.72 -26.82 -4.47
N GLU A 209 38.48 -27.29 -4.26
CA GLU A 209 37.88 -28.26 -5.23
C GLU A 209 36.54 -27.83 -5.86
N ASP A 210 35.63 -27.14 -5.15
CA ASP A 210 34.28 -26.81 -5.66
C ASP A 210 33.99 -25.31 -5.86
N ALA A 211 34.93 -24.43 -5.48
CA ALA A 211 34.75 -22.99 -5.62
C ALA A 211 34.99 -22.57 -7.08
N ARG A 212 33.95 -22.54 -7.91
CA ARG A 212 34.02 -21.94 -9.25
C ARG A 212 34.48 -20.48 -9.09
N PRO A 213 35.75 -20.14 -9.42
CA PRO A 213 36.29 -18.81 -9.16
C PRO A 213 35.57 -17.76 -10.00
N GLU A 214 34.95 -18.20 -11.10
CA GLU A 214 34.09 -17.42 -11.98
C GLU A 214 32.87 -16.81 -11.28
N MET A 215 32.34 -17.47 -10.24
CA MET A 215 31.12 -17.03 -9.53
C MET A 215 31.39 -15.98 -8.44
N ASN A 216 32.66 -15.80 -8.06
CA ASN A 216 33.08 -14.81 -7.06
C ASN A 216 33.78 -13.60 -7.70
N LEU A 217 33.66 -13.45 -9.02
CA LEU A 217 34.24 -12.34 -9.75
C LEU A 217 33.44 -11.04 -9.50
N PRO A 218 34.11 -9.88 -9.38
CA PRO A 218 33.44 -8.60 -9.39
C PRO A 218 32.69 -8.39 -10.73
N LEU A 219 31.61 -7.61 -10.69
CA LEU A 219 30.69 -7.41 -11.82
C LEU A 219 31.39 -7.09 -13.15
N GLY A 220 32.44 -6.26 -13.13
CA GLY A 220 33.18 -5.95 -14.36
C GLY A 220 33.87 -7.16 -14.99
N LYS A 221 34.39 -8.09 -14.17
CA LYS A 221 35.04 -9.31 -14.65
C LYS A 221 34.01 -10.37 -15.07
N THR A 222 32.84 -10.46 -14.42
CA THR A 222 31.77 -11.36 -14.87
C THR A 222 31.20 -10.94 -16.21
N LEU A 223 31.02 -9.63 -16.45
CA LEU A 223 30.61 -9.13 -17.76
C LEU A 223 31.62 -9.46 -18.86
N ALA A 224 32.92 -9.28 -18.60
CA ALA A 224 33.97 -9.65 -19.54
C ALA A 224 33.97 -11.16 -19.86
N LEU A 225 33.82 -12.00 -18.83
CA LEU A 225 33.74 -13.46 -18.99
C LEU A 225 32.48 -13.89 -19.78
N VAL A 226 31.33 -13.26 -19.51
CA VAL A 226 30.10 -13.52 -20.27
C VAL A 226 30.27 -13.19 -21.75
N GLU A 227 30.92 -12.07 -22.06
CA GLU A 227 31.22 -11.70 -23.45
C GLU A 227 32.20 -12.67 -24.12
N GLU A 228 33.19 -13.17 -23.40
CA GLU A 228 34.08 -14.23 -23.88
C GLU A 228 33.31 -15.52 -24.19
N ARG A 229 32.50 -16.02 -23.24
CA ARG A 229 31.67 -17.21 -23.44
C ARG A 229 30.68 -17.04 -24.60
N ARG A 230 30.11 -15.85 -24.78
CA ARG A 230 29.26 -15.54 -25.96
C ARG A 230 30.02 -15.66 -27.28
N ARG A 231 31.27 -15.20 -27.33
CA ARG A 231 32.12 -15.36 -28.54
C ARG A 231 32.48 -16.82 -28.79
N GLU A 232 32.74 -17.59 -27.74
CA GLU A 232 32.98 -19.03 -27.83
C GLU A 232 31.75 -19.76 -28.37
N LEU A 233 30.56 -19.47 -27.83
CA LEU A 233 29.29 -20.04 -28.31
C LEU A 233 29.06 -19.71 -29.79
N ALA A 234 29.23 -18.44 -30.19
CA ALA A 234 29.09 -18.05 -31.59
C ALA A 234 30.11 -18.76 -32.51
N ARG A 235 31.32 -19.06 -32.01
CA ARG A 235 32.32 -19.84 -32.75
C ARG A 235 31.89 -21.30 -32.90
N VAL A 236 31.43 -21.93 -31.82
CA VAL A 236 30.96 -23.32 -31.83
C VAL A 236 29.72 -23.47 -32.71
N GLU A 237 28.78 -22.53 -32.66
CA GLU A 237 27.61 -22.51 -33.54
C GLU A 237 28.00 -22.47 -35.02
N ARG A 238 28.96 -21.62 -35.41
CA ARG A 238 29.49 -21.60 -36.79
C ARG A 238 30.15 -22.92 -37.16
N GLN A 239 30.90 -23.54 -36.25
CA GLN A 239 31.49 -24.85 -36.49
C GLN A 239 30.42 -25.93 -36.68
N LEU A 240 29.36 -25.88 -35.87
CA LEU A 240 28.22 -26.79 -35.97
C LEU A 240 27.46 -26.59 -37.28
N GLU A 241 27.31 -25.36 -37.76
CA GLU A 241 26.69 -25.05 -39.06
C GLU A 241 27.53 -25.61 -40.21
N VAL A 242 28.85 -25.40 -40.20
CA VAL A 242 29.76 -25.94 -41.21
C VAL A 242 29.75 -27.46 -41.23
N LEU A 243 29.86 -28.11 -40.06
CA LEU A 243 29.81 -29.56 -39.95
C LEU A 243 28.41 -30.10 -40.33
N GLY A 244 27.35 -29.42 -39.91
CA GLY A 244 25.97 -29.71 -40.28
C GLY A 244 25.76 -29.69 -41.80
N GLY A 245 26.42 -28.78 -42.52
CA GLY A 245 26.43 -28.76 -43.98
C GLY A 245 27.25 -29.88 -44.63
N GLN A 246 28.29 -30.40 -43.96
CA GLN A 246 29.14 -31.48 -44.46
C GLN A 246 28.54 -32.87 -44.22
N VAL A 247 27.82 -33.09 -43.12
CA VAL A 247 27.15 -34.35 -42.78
C VAL A 247 26.27 -34.91 -43.91
N PRO A 248 25.35 -34.16 -44.54
CA PRO A 248 24.51 -34.70 -45.60
C PRO A 248 25.32 -35.07 -46.86
N ARG A 249 26.40 -34.32 -47.17
CA ARG A 249 27.28 -34.64 -48.31
C ARG A 249 28.01 -35.96 -48.07
N LYS A 250 28.63 -36.10 -46.89
CA LYS A 250 29.31 -37.34 -46.48
C LYS A 250 28.34 -38.52 -46.39
N ARG A 251 27.11 -38.30 -45.92
CA ARG A 251 26.06 -39.32 -45.94
C ARG A 251 25.73 -39.79 -47.35
N LYS A 252 25.57 -38.87 -48.31
CA LYS A 252 25.36 -39.22 -49.73
C LYS A 252 26.56 -39.96 -50.33
N GLU A 253 27.78 -39.56 -50.01
CA GLU A 253 29.00 -40.27 -50.44
C GLU A 253 29.04 -41.71 -49.90
N VAL A 254 28.71 -41.91 -48.61
CA VAL A 254 28.64 -43.24 -47.99
C VAL A 254 27.55 -44.10 -48.64
N GLU A 255 26.35 -43.55 -48.88
CA GLU A 255 25.28 -44.28 -49.57
C GLU A 255 25.68 -44.68 -51.00
N ARG A 256 26.36 -43.79 -51.74
CA ARG A 256 26.90 -44.11 -53.06
C ARG A 256 27.93 -45.24 -53.00
N LEU A 257 28.90 -45.15 -52.08
CA LEU A 257 29.92 -46.20 -51.92
C LEU A 257 29.29 -47.53 -51.49
N ARG A 258 28.26 -47.52 -50.63
CA ARG A 258 27.48 -48.72 -50.27
C ARG A 258 26.82 -49.35 -51.49
N ALA A 259 26.21 -48.55 -52.37
CA ALA A 259 25.62 -49.04 -53.62
C ALA A 259 26.68 -49.63 -54.57
N GLU A 260 27.86 -49.00 -54.66
CA GLU A 260 28.99 -49.50 -55.45
C GLU A 260 29.53 -50.84 -54.89
N VAL A 261 29.69 -50.96 -53.56
CA VAL A 261 30.09 -52.21 -52.90
C VAL A 261 29.06 -53.31 -53.13
N ALA A 262 27.76 -53.03 -52.95
CA ALA A 262 26.70 -54.01 -53.22
C ALA A 262 26.70 -54.49 -54.67
N ALA A 263 26.97 -53.60 -55.65
CA ALA A 263 27.12 -53.99 -57.04
C ALA A 263 28.35 -54.87 -57.29
N LEU A 264 29.48 -54.59 -56.62
CA LEU A 264 30.69 -55.43 -56.70
C LEU A 264 30.48 -56.80 -56.04
N GLU A 265 29.78 -56.86 -54.91
CA GLU A 265 29.40 -58.11 -54.25
C GLU A 265 28.49 -58.96 -55.15
N ASN A 266 27.50 -58.35 -55.80
CA ASN A 266 26.65 -59.03 -56.78
C ASN A 266 27.47 -59.54 -57.98
N ARG A 267 28.41 -58.75 -58.50
CA ARG A 267 29.33 -59.19 -59.58
C ARG A 267 30.19 -60.37 -59.14
N LYS A 268 30.70 -60.35 -57.90
CA LYS A 268 31.47 -61.45 -57.31
C LYS A 268 30.61 -62.70 -57.11
N ALA A 269 29.37 -62.55 -56.64
CA ALA A 269 28.44 -63.66 -56.50
C ALA A 269 28.11 -64.29 -57.85
N ASN A 270 27.85 -63.47 -58.88
CA ASN A 270 27.58 -63.93 -60.24
C ASN A 270 28.80 -64.63 -60.87
N SER A 271 30.01 -64.09 -60.69
CA SER A 271 31.23 -64.74 -61.20
C SER A 271 31.54 -66.04 -60.45
N ALA A 272 31.33 -66.08 -59.13
CA ALA A 272 31.45 -67.30 -58.33
C ALA A 272 30.41 -68.36 -58.74
N ALA A 273 29.16 -67.95 -59.00
CA ALA A 273 28.12 -68.83 -59.52
C ALA A 273 28.49 -69.37 -60.91
N ALA A 274 28.93 -68.50 -61.83
CA ALA A 274 29.39 -68.91 -63.16
C ALA A 274 30.59 -69.90 -63.08
N ALA A 275 31.54 -69.67 -62.16
CA ALA A 275 32.66 -70.59 -61.93
C ALA A 275 32.19 -71.93 -61.34
N ARG A 276 31.25 -71.93 -60.41
CA ARG A 276 30.64 -73.16 -59.85
C ARG A 276 29.87 -73.94 -60.92
N GLU A 277 29.11 -73.25 -61.78
CA GLU A 277 28.44 -73.88 -62.91
C GLU A 277 29.43 -74.45 -63.93
N ALA A 278 30.51 -73.74 -64.25
CA ALA A 278 31.57 -74.24 -65.12
C ALA A 278 32.25 -75.49 -64.51
N LYS A 279 32.51 -75.49 -63.20
CA LYS A 279 33.01 -76.67 -62.48
C LYS A 279 32.03 -77.84 -62.56
N ARG A 280 30.73 -77.59 -62.30
CA ARG A 280 29.69 -78.61 -62.41
C ARG A 280 29.55 -79.15 -63.84
N ARG A 281 29.64 -78.30 -64.87
CA ARG A 281 29.67 -78.75 -66.27
C ARG A 281 30.89 -79.64 -66.55
N ARG A 282 32.05 -79.32 -65.99
CA ARG A 282 33.26 -80.15 -66.11
C ARG A 282 33.12 -81.49 -65.39
N GLU A 283 32.62 -81.48 -64.15
CA GLU A 283 32.38 -82.70 -63.35
C GLU A 283 31.33 -83.60 -64.02
N ASN A 284 30.23 -83.05 -64.51
CA ASN A 284 29.23 -83.82 -65.26
C ASN A 284 29.77 -84.36 -66.59
N ALA A 285 30.69 -83.63 -67.25
CA ALA A 285 31.36 -84.12 -68.45
C ALA A 285 32.38 -85.24 -68.15
N GLN A 286 33.00 -85.26 -66.97
CA GLN A 286 33.93 -86.32 -66.55
C GLN A 286 33.21 -87.54 -65.95
N GLY A 287 32.11 -87.35 -65.22
CA GLY A 287 31.35 -88.44 -64.60
C GLY A 287 30.68 -89.40 -65.59
N GLY A 288 30.41 -88.97 -66.82
CA GLY A 288 29.91 -89.87 -67.87
C GLY A 288 30.95 -90.88 -68.38
N VAL A 289 32.24 -90.54 -68.32
CA VAL A 289 33.32 -91.39 -68.87
C VAL A 289 33.77 -92.44 -67.85
N GLU A 290 33.74 -92.12 -66.56
CA GLU A 290 34.11 -93.05 -65.48
C GLU A 290 33.03 -94.13 -65.25
N ASP A 291 31.74 -93.79 -65.33
CA ASP A 291 30.64 -94.76 -65.22
C ASP A 291 30.62 -95.77 -66.38
N GLU A 292 30.95 -95.34 -67.61
CA GLU A 292 31.10 -96.25 -68.75
C GLU A 292 32.29 -97.22 -68.58
N LEU A 293 33.40 -96.74 -67.99
CA LEU A 293 34.57 -97.57 -67.71
C LEU A 293 34.30 -98.58 -66.58
N GLU A 294 33.58 -98.19 -65.52
CA GLU A 294 33.18 -99.10 -64.45
C GLU A 294 32.19 -100.17 -64.93
N ALA A 295 31.21 -99.80 -65.77
CA ALA A 295 30.27 -100.74 -66.36
C ALA A 295 31.01 -101.81 -67.19
N ARG A 296 32.00 -101.38 -67.98
CA ARG A 296 32.86 -102.29 -68.76
C ARG A 296 33.72 -103.18 -67.87
N GLY A 297 34.27 -102.64 -66.78
CA GLY A 297 35.04 -103.39 -65.79
C GLY A 297 34.22 -104.47 -65.07
N ARG A 298 32.95 -104.19 -64.72
CA ARG A 298 32.04 -105.19 -64.14
C ARG A 298 31.70 -106.30 -65.13
N TRP A 299 31.47 -105.94 -66.39
CA TRP A 299 31.21 -106.91 -67.46
C TRP A 299 32.40 -107.86 -67.68
N TYR A 300 33.63 -107.32 -67.75
CA TYR A 300 34.83 -108.15 -67.90
C TYR A 300 35.02 -109.09 -66.70
N ARG A 301 34.81 -108.63 -65.47
CA ARG A 301 34.89 -109.51 -64.28
C ARG A 301 33.83 -110.61 -64.30
N ALA A 302 32.59 -110.29 -64.66
CA ALA A 302 31.51 -111.28 -64.79
C ALA A 302 31.83 -112.33 -65.87
N SER A 303 32.33 -111.89 -67.03
CA SER A 303 32.77 -112.79 -68.11
C SER A 303 33.94 -113.69 -67.69
N GLY A 304 34.89 -113.14 -66.90
CA GLY A 304 36.01 -113.91 -66.35
C GLY A 304 35.58 -114.96 -65.32
N MET A 305 34.58 -114.66 -64.47
CA MET A 305 34.04 -115.66 -63.55
C MET A 305 33.26 -116.77 -64.27
N ALA A 306 32.48 -116.42 -65.30
CA ALA A 306 31.76 -117.41 -66.10
C ALA A 306 32.72 -118.36 -66.86
N LEU A 307 33.80 -117.81 -67.44
CA LEU A 307 34.84 -118.62 -68.09
C LEU A 307 35.59 -119.53 -67.11
N ARG A 308 35.83 -119.06 -65.87
CA ARG A 308 36.44 -119.90 -64.82
C ARG A 308 35.53 -121.04 -64.36
N GLN A 309 34.21 -120.86 -64.35
CA GLN A 309 33.25 -121.93 -63.99
C GLN A 309 33.10 -123.02 -65.07
N ILE A 310 33.40 -122.74 -66.34
CA ILE A 310 33.23 -123.71 -67.44
C ILE A 310 34.47 -124.59 -67.62
N LEU A 311 35.64 -124.19 -67.09
CA LEU A 311 36.93 -124.84 -67.35
C LEU A 311 37.44 -125.73 -66.19
N ASP A 312 36.67 -125.96 -65.12
CA ASP A 312 37.01 -126.84 -63.98
C ASP A 312 38.50 -126.78 -63.53
N LEU A 313 39.04 -125.56 -63.45
CA LEU A 313 40.37 -125.30 -62.90
C LEU A 313 40.21 -124.95 -61.41
N GLN A 314 40.40 -125.94 -60.54
CA GLN A 314 40.57 -125.72 -59.11
C GLN A 314 41.99 -125.19 -58.84
N GLU A 315 42.09 -123.88 -58.60
CA GLU A 315 42.52 -123.22 -57.35
C GLU A 315 42.38 -121.68 -57.50
#